data_AF-A0A918HWW3-F1
#
_entry.id   AF-A0A918HWW3-F1
#
_cell.length_a   1.000
_cell.length_b   1.000
_cell.length_c   1.000
_cell.angle_alpha   90.00
_cell.angle_beta   90.00
_cell.angle_gamma   90.00
#
_symmetry.space_group_name_H-M   'P 1'
#
loop_
_entity.id
_entity.type
_entity.pdbx_description
1 polymer ?
#
loop_
_entity_poly.entity_id
_entity_poly.type
_entity_poly.pdbx_seq_one_letter_code
_entity_poly.pdbx_strand_id
1 'polypeptide(L)'
;MTAMHSSSIRDLRTVADRLLKESPDFKIYLFGSTIRGVSNPQDTDIAIIYPEGSLKLAHRVAERYRTLNFSPPVEVIALSQSEQEEFDFLSSVGASLLWPFPDSN
;
A
#
# COMPACT_ATOMS: atom_id res chain seq x y z
N MET A 1 -7.54 17.41 9.91
CA MET A 1 -7.94 16.08 10.44
C MET A 1 -9.40 15.92 10.08
N THR A 2 -9.88 15.03 9.21
CA THR A 2 -9.51 13.67 8.75
C THR A 2 -9.53 13.66 7.21
N ALA A 3 -8.55 13.10 6.53
CA ALA A 3 -8.17 11.67 6.45
C ALA A 3 -9.14 10.89 5.55
N MET A 4 -8.55 10.17 4.59
CA MET A 4 -9.07 8.91 4.09
C MET A 4 -9.90 8.21 5.18
N HIS A 5 -11.18 7.93 4.90
CA HIS A 5 -12.10 7.37 5.88
C HIS A 5 -11.47 6.14 6.52
N SER A 6 -11.55 6.02 7.84
CA SER A 6 -11.01 4.89 8.60
C SER A 6 -11.50 3.52 8.09
N SER A 7 -12.68 3.49 7.45
CA SER A 7 -13.19 2.33 6.72
C SER A 7 -12.33 1.96 5.51
N SER A 8 -11.90 2.91 4.69
CA SER A 8 -11.09 2.65 3.49
C SER A 8 -9.73 2.06 3.83
N ILE A 9 -9.06 2.58 4.87
CA ILE A 9 -7.78 2.03 5.35
C ILE A 9 -7.97 0.59 5.85
N ARG A 10 -9.06 0.33 6.57
CA ARG A 10 -9.39 -1.01 7.09
C ARG A 10 -9.68 -1.99 5.95
N ASP A 11 -10.39 -1.56 4.92
CA ASP A 11 -10.71 -2.40 3.77
C ASP A 11 -9.45 -2.77 2.97
N LEU A 12 -8.54 -1.81 2.78
CA LEU A 12 -7.24 -2.08 2.14
C LEU A 12 -6.43 -3.09 2.94
N ARG A 13 -6.35 -2.93 4.27
CA ARG A 13 -5.69 -3.91 5.14
C ARG A 13 -6.31 -5.30 5.04
N THR A 14 -7.64 -5.37 5.01
CA THR A 14 -8.37 -6.65 4.89
C THR A 14 -8.03 -7.36 3.57
N VAL A 15 -7.83 -6.59 2.50
CA VAL A 15 -7.40 -7.13 1.20
C VAL A 15 -5.97 -7.64 1.28
N ALA A 16 -5.06 -6.87 1.88
CA ALA A 16 -3.68 -7.30 2.13
C ALA A 16 -3.63 -8.61 2.91
N ASP A 17 -4.31 -8.66 4.06
CA ASP A 17 -4.38 -9.83 4.93
C ASP A 17 -4.86 -11.05 4.16
N ARG A 18 -5.92 -10.91 3.35
CA ARG A 18 -6.46 -12.05 2.60
C ARG A 18 -5.50 -12.59 1.54
N LEU A 19 -4.71 -11.73 0.91
CA LEU A 19 -3.87 -12.10 -0.23
C LEU A 19 -2.44 -12.46 0.17
N LEU A 20 -1.95 -11.89 1.27
CA LEU A 20 -0.54 -11.91 1.64
C LEU A 20 -0.28 -12.59 2.99
N LYS A 21 -1.29 -13.18 3.63
CA LYS A 21 -1.14 -13.88 4.93
C LYS A 21 0.04 -14.86 4.96
N GLU A 22 0.28 -15.55 3.86
CA GLU A 22 1.33 -16.56 3.70
C GLU A 22 2.60 -15.99 3.02
N SER A 23 2.72 -14.67 2.93
CA SER A 23 3.78 -13.94 2.23
C SER A 23 4.32 -12.82 3.12
N PRO A 24 5.04 -13.16 4.21
CA PRO A 24 5.45 -12.22 5.26
C PRO A 24 6.44 -11.14 4.79
N ASP A 25 7.14 -11.38 3.68
CA ASP A 25 8.14 -10.47 3.14
C ASP A 25 7.54 -9.36 2.26
N PHE A 26 6.23 -9.44 1.97
CA PHE A 26 5.52 -8.34 1.34
C PHE A 26 5.26 -7.24 2.35
N LYS A 27 5.33 -6.01 1.86
CA LYS A 27 4.94 -4.84 2.64
C LYS A 27 4.13 -3.91 1.76
N ILE A 28 3.16 -3.24 2.37
CA ILE A 28 2.31 -2.27 1.69
C ILE A 28 2.40 -0.96 2.46
N TYR A 29 2.61 0.12 1.73
CA TYR A 29 2.73 1.46 2.28
C TYR A 29 1.72 2.40 1.63
N LEU A 30 1.22 3.35 2.42
CA LEU A 30 0.51 4.53 1.92
C LEU A 30 1.53 5.65 1.67
N PHE A 31 1.37 6.40 0.60
CA PHE A 31 2.15 7.61 0.37
C PHE A 31 1.30 8.73 -0.24
N GLY A 32 1.95 9.80 -0.69
CA GLY A 32 1.30 10.87 -1.45
C GLY A 32 0.33 11.74 -0.64
N SER A 33 -0.69 12.26 -1.32
CA SER A 33 -1.58 13.31 -0.80
C SER A 33 -2.40 12.82 0.41
N THR A 34 -2.73 11.53 0.43
CA THR A 34 -3.51 10.85 1.47
C THR A 34 -2.87 10.95 2.86
N ILE A 35 -1.54 10.81 2.96
CA ILE A 35 -0.84 10.86 4.26
C ILE A 35 -0.38 12.29 4.64
N ARG A 36 -0.38 13.23 3.69
CA ARG A 36 0.03 14.63 3.91
C ARG A 36 -1.08 15.51 4.50
N GLY A 37 -2.23 14.92 4.86
CA GLY A 37 -3.33 15.62 5.51
C GLY A 37 -4.14 16.52 4.58
N VAL A 38 -4.07 16.28 3.25
CA VAL A 38 -4.92 16.96 2.27
C VAL A 38 -6.38 16.61 2.54
N SER A 39 -7.27 17.61 2.55
CA SER A 39 -8.67 17.46 2.95
C SER A 39 -9.54 16.72 1.92
N ASN A 40 -9.10 16.63 0.67
CA ASN A 40 -9.80 15.89 -0.39
C ASN A 40 -8.77 15.30 -1.38
N PRO A 41 -8.09 14.20 -1.02
CA PRO A 41 -7.15 13.55 -1.92
C PRO A 41 -7.90 13.04 -3.16
N GLN A 42 -7.30 13.20 -4.35
CA GLN A 42 -7.90 12.74 -5.62
C GLN A 42 -7.77 11.22 -5.79
N ASP A 43 -6.81 10.63 -5.10
CA ASP A 43 -6.38 9.24 -5.14
C ASP A 43 -5.83 8.79 -3.78
N THR A 44 -5.75 7.46 -3.60
CA THR A 44 -5.01 6.80 -2.54
C THR A 44 -3.79 6.11 -3.14
N ASP A 45 -2.61 6.68 -2.91
CA ASP A 45 -1.35 6.12 -3.39
C ASP A 45 -0.87 4.97 -2.49
N ILE A 46 -0.63 3.80 -3.10
CA ILE A 46 -0.16 2.60 -2.44
C ILE A 46 1.13 2.09 -3.10
N ALA A 47 2.14 1.81 -2.29
CA ALA A 47 3.35 1.11 -2.73
C ALA A 47 3.34 -0.32 -2.19
N ILE A 48 3.47 -1.30 -3.07
CA ILE A 48 3.68 -2.71 -2.72
C ILE A 48 5.17 -3.00 -2.86
N ILE A 49 5.83 -3.35 -1.76
CA ILE A 49 7.20 -3.83 -1.74
C ILE A 49 7.17 -5.35 -1.67
N TYR A 50 7.80 -6.01 -2.63
CA TYR A 50 7.81 -7.47 -2.74
C TYR A 50 9.23 -8.05 -2.79
N PRO A 51 9.46 -9.25 -2.24
CA PRO A 51 10.75 -9.92 -2.36
C PRO A 51 11.01 -10.35 -3.81
N GLU A 52 12.29 -10.47 -4.17
CA GLU A 52 12.69 -10.91 -5.50
C GLU A 52 12.02 -12.22 -5.93
N GLY A 53 11.67 -12.32 -7.21
CA GLY A 53 10.96 -13.48 -7.77
C GLY A 53 9.45 -13.53 -7.50
N SER A 54 8.89 -12.60 -6.71
CA SER A 54 7.46 -12.58 -6.36
C SER A 54 6.60 -11.62 -7.21
N LEU A 55 7.13 -11.17 -8.36
CA LEU A 55 6.47 -10.22 -9.27
C LEU A 55 5.03 -10.63 -9.64
N LYS A 56 4.78 -11.91 -9.93
CA LYS A 56 3.44 -12.39 -10.31
C LYS A 56 2.42 -12.20 -9.18
N LEU A 57 2.82 -12.44 -7.93
CA LEU A 57 1.94 -12.22 -6.78
C LEU A 57 1.73 -10.72 -6.54
N ALA A 58 2.79 -9.91 -6.65
CA ALA A 58 2.70 -8.46 -6.55
C ALA A 58 1.74 -7.85 -7.58
N HIS A 59 1.81 -8.30 -8.83
CA HIS A 59 0.86 -7.89 -9.88
C HIS A 59 -0.59 -8.25 -9.53
N ARG A 60 -0.83 -9.47 -9.05
CA ARG A 60 -2.18 -9.89 -8.63
C ARG A 60 -2.74 -9.03 -7.50
N VAL A 61 -1.90 -8.69 -6.53
CA VAL A 61 -2.27 -7.81 -5.41
C VAL A 61 -2.57 -6.39 -5.91
N ALA A 62 -1.72 -5.86 -6.79
CA ALA A 62 -1.91 -4.54 -7.40
C ALA A 62 -3.20 -4.45 -8.22
N GLU A 63 -3.48 -5.46 -9.06
CA GLU A 63 -4.73 -5.57 -9.80
C GLU A 63 -5.92 -5.63 -8.84
N ARG A 64 -5.82 -6.42 -7.77
CA ARG A 64 -6.91 -6.50 -6.80
C ARG A 64 -7.23 -5.12 -6.24
N TYR A 65 -6.23 -4.35 -5.82
CA TYR A 65 -6.43 -3.00 -5.32
C TYR A 65 -7.08 -2.06 -6.34
N ARG A 66 -6.59 -2.07 -7.60
CA ARG A 66 -7.14 -1.23 -8.67
C ARG A 66 -8.60 -1.56 -9.01
N THR A 67 -9.02 -2.82 -8.82
CA THR A 67 -10.42 -3.24 -9.05
C THR A 67 -11.37 -2.93 -7.89
N LEU A 68 -10.88 -2.44 -6.76
CA LEU A 68 -11.73 -2.08 -5.63
C LEU A 68 -12.38 -0.72 -5.90
N ASN A 69 -13.69 -0.64 -5.70
CA ASN A 69 -14.46 0.60 -5.82
C ASN A 69 -14.24 1.49 -4.59
N PHE A 70 -13.02 2.01 -4.42
CA PHE A 70 -12.73 3.04 -3.44
C PHE A 70 -13.02 4.43 -3.99
N SER A 71 -13.41 5.33 -3.08
CA SER A 71 -13.49 6.76 -3.33
C SER A 71 -12.69 7.46 -2.23
N PRO A 72 -11.56 8.11 -2.57
CA PRO A 72 -10.98 8.24 -3.91
C PRO A 72 -10.41 6.92 -4.47
N PRO A 73 -10.17 6.81 -5.80
CA PRO A 73 -9.57 5.64 -6.44
C PRO A 73 -8.18 5.32 -5.87
N VAL A 74 -7.77 4.05 -5.97
CA VAL A 74 -6.46 3.61 -5.49
C VAL A 74 -5.47 3.56 -6.65
N GLU A 75 -4.40 4.32 -6.53
CA GLU A 75 -3.23 4.19 -7.39
C GLU A 75 -2.21 3.27 -6.74
N VAL A 76 -1.64 2.35 -7.52
CA VAL A 76 -0.74 1.32 -7.01
C VAL A 76 0.52 1.29 -7.83
N ILE A 77 1.65 1.39 -7.14
CA ILE A 77 2.97 1.03 -7.66
C ILE A 77 3.45 -0.25 -6.96
N ALA A 78 4.18 -1.08 -7.68
CA ALA A 78 4.82 -2.26 -7.13
C ALA A 78 6.31 -2.16 -7.43
N LEU A 79 7.12 -2.36 -6.40
CA LEU A 79 8.59 -2.32 -6.46
C LEU A 79 9.13 -3.57 -5.80
N SER A 80 10.16 -4.18 -6.39
CA SER A 80 10.94 -5.17 -5.68
C SER A 80 11.67 -4.51 -4.50
N GLN A 81 12.14 -5.33 -3.55
CA GLN A 81 12.98 -4.83 -2.46
C GLN A 81 14.23 -4.14 -3.00
N SER A 82 14.88 -4.68 -4.03
CA SER A 82 16.06 -4.05 -4.62
C SER A 82 15.75 -2.71 -5.30
N GLU A 83 14.64 -2.63 -6.06
CA GLU A 83 14.20 -1.36 -6.68
C GLU A 83 13.90 -0.31 -5.61
N GLN A 84 13.20 -0.69 -4.54
CA GLN A 84 12.91 0.24 -3.44
C GLN A 84 14.19 0.76 -2.77
N GLU A 85 15.17 -0.12 -2.51
CA GLU A 85 16.44 0.22 -1.87
C GLU A 85 17.32 1.12 -2.77
N GLU A 86 17.42 0.80 -4.06
CA GLU A 86 18.19 1.59 -5.03
C GLU A 86 17.70 3.03 -5.11
N PHE A 87 16.38 3.23 -5.11
CA PHE A 87 15.77 4.57 -5.21
C PHE A 87 15.52 5.25 -3.86
N ASP A 88 15.76 4.56 -2.73
CA ASP A 88 15.31 4.96 -1.39
C ASP A 88 13.84 5.47 -1.41
N PHE A 89 12.99 4.77 -2.18
CA PHE A 89 11.71 5.32 -2.60
C PHE A 89 10.82 5.70 -1.42
N LEU A 90 10.65 4.79 -0.44
CA LEU A 90 9.76 4.97 0.70
C LEU A 90 10.15 6.18 1.55
N SER A 91 11.44 6.38 1.79
CA SER A 91 11.98 7.53 2.52
C SER A 91 11.72 8.82 1.73
N SER A 92 12.02 8.82 0.43
CA SER A 92 11.88 9.99 -0.44
C SER A 92 10.45 10.53 -0.52
N VAL A 93 9.43 9.65 -0.46
CA VAL A 93 8.02 10.04 -0.51
C VAL A 93 7.37 10.21 0.86
N GLY A 94 8.09 9.88 1.94
CA GLY A 94 7.58 9.91 3.31
C GLY A 94 6.51 8.85 3.57
N ALA A 95 6.67 7.65 3.04
CA ALA A 95 5.68 6.59 3.07
C ALA A 95 5.37 6.09 4.50
N SER A 96 4.12 5.70 4.75
CA SER A 96 3.67 5.11 6.02
C SER A 96 3.27 3.65 5.82
N LEU A 97 3.74 2.77 6.71
CA LEU A 97 3.41 1.34 6.66
C LEU A 97 1.89 1.13 6.84
N LEU A 98 1.29 0.38 5.91
CA LEU A 98 -0.11 -0.04 5.95
C LEU A 98 -0.24 -1.50 6.40
N TRP A 99 0.63 -2.37 5.87
CA TRP A 99 0.65 -3.81 6.10
C TRP A 99 2.07 -4.38 5.97
N PRO A 100 2.51 -5.36 6.77
CA PRO A 100 1.77 -5.98 7.88
C PRO A 100 1.49 -4.98 8.99
N PHE A 101 0.34 -5.14 9.65
CA PHE A 101 0.02 -4.30 10.80
C PHE A 101 0.85 -4.82 11.98
N PRO A 102 1.64 -3.98 12.67
CA PRO A 102 2.27 -4.42 13.91
C PRO A 102 1.15 -4.83 14.86
N ASP A 103 1.24 -6.04 15.42
CA ASP A 103 0.29 -6.46 16.46
C ASP A 103 0.26 -5.36 17.52
N SER A 104 -0.91 -4.75 17.72
CA SER A 104 -1.12 -3.80 18.81
C SER A 104 -0.92 -4.58 20.10
N ASN A 105 0.26 -4.47 20.69
CA ASN A 105 0.59 -5.00 22.00
C ASN A 105 -0.16 -4.22 23.08
#